data_AF-A0A3D0NGQ6-F1
#
_entry.id   AF-A0A3D0NGQ6-F1
#
_cell.length_a   1.000
_cell.length_b   1.000
_cell.length_c   1.000
_cell.angle_alpha   90.00
_cell.angle_beta   90.00
_cell.angle_gamma   90.00
#
_symmetry.space_group_name_H-M   'P 1'
#
loop_
_entity.id
_entity.type
_entity.pdbx_description
1 polymer ?
#
loop_
_entity_poly.entity_id
_entity_poly.type
_entity_poly.pdbx_seq_one_letter_code
_entity_poly.pdbx_strand_id
1 'polypeptide(L)' 'AQESADRAARVIQQAELGDEAYHAALTDFDFWLRSDGHRRNPGTTADFIGVVLFIGLIEGWLIPPSIVASEGNEDG' A
#
# COMPACT_ATOMS: atom_id res chain seq x y z
N ALA A 1 -0.52 6.37 16.19
CA ALA A 1 0.65 5.62 15.70
C ALA A 1 0.55 4.13 16.02
N GLN A 2 0.43 3.73 17.30
CA GLN A 2 0.35 2.31 17.69
C GLN A 2 -0.81 1.56 17.02
N GLU A 3 -2.04 2.11 17.03
CA GLU A 3 -3.19 1.45 16.40
C GLU A 3 -2.99 1.21 14.90
N SER A 4 -2.39 2.17 14.18
CA SER A 4 -2.07 2.03 12.76
C SER A 4 -1.06 0.90 12.52
N ALA A 5 -0.07 0.75 13.40
CA ALA A 5 0.91 -0.34 13.34
C ALA A 5 0.26 -1.71 13.65
N ASP A 6 -0.58 -1.78 14.67
CA ASP A 6 -1.29 -3.02 15.04
C ASP A 6 -2.21 -3.50 13.92
N ARG A 7 -2.91 -2.57 13.26
CA ARG A 7 -3.76 -2.88 12.09
C ARG A 7 -2.93 -3.34 10.90
N ALA A 8 -1.81 -2.68 10.60
CA ALA A 8 -0.89 -3.12 9.54
C ALA A 8 -0.37 -4.54 9.79
N ALA A 9 -0.01 -4.88 11.02
CA ALA A 9 0.42 -6.23 11.39
C ALA A 9 -0.68 -7.28 11.15
N ARG A 10 -1.95 -6.93 11.42
CA ARG A 10 -3.09 -7.82 11.11
C ARG A 10 -3.25 -8.06 9.62
N VAL A 11 -3.06 -7.04 8.77
CA VAL A 11 -3.11 -7.21 7.30
C VAL A 11 -2.06 -8.23 6.84
N ILE A 12 -0.84 -8.15 7.39
CA ILE A 12 0.23 -9.12 7.08
C ILE A 12 -0.17 -10.54 7.49
N GLN A 13 -0.77 -10.71 8.67
CA GLN A 13 -1.24 -12.03 9.13
C GLN A 13 -2.33 -12.62 8.21
N GLN A 14 -3.17 -11.79 7.58
CA GLN A 14 -4.17 -12.30 6.64
C GLN A 14 -3.56 -12.86 5.35
N ALA A 15 -2.30 -12.55 5.03
CA ALA A 15 -1.60 -13.15 3.89
C ALA A 15 -1.43 -14.67 4.02
N GLU A 16 -1.39 -15.20 5.26
CA GLU A 16 -1.34 -16.65 5.51
C GLU A 16 -2.64 -17.37 5.11
N LEU A 17 -3.75 -16.63 4.99
CA LEU A 17 -5.06 -17.16 4.59
C LEU A 17 -5.30 -17.08 3.08
N GLY A 18 -4.38 -16.47 2.33
CA GLY A 18 -4.42 -16.34 0.87
C GLY A 18 -4.69 -14.92 0.37
N ASP A 19 -4.52 -14.73 -0.94
CA ASP A 19 -4.54 -13.42 -1.60
C ASP A 19 -5.85 -12.66 -1.41
N GLU A 20 -7.00 -13.33 -1.49
CA GLU A 20 -8.31 -12.68 -1.33
C GLU A 20 -8.48 -12.08 0.07
N ALA A 21 -8.10 -12.84 1.12
CA ALA A 21 -8.17 -12.38 2.50
C ALA A 21 -7.20 -11.22 2.75
N TYR A 22 -5.99 -11.29 2.18
CA TYR A 22 -5.01 -10.22 2.22
C TYR A 22 -5.53 -8.93 1.57
N HIS A 23 -6.05 -9.02 0.34
CA HIS A 23 -6.54 -7.86 -0.40
C HIS A 23 -7.77 -7.21 0.26
N ALA A 24 -8.69 -8.02 0.81
CA ALA A 24 -9.81 -7.51 1.60
C ALA A 24 -9.33 -6.74 2.84
N ALA A 25 -8.44 -7.34 3.63
CA ALA A 25 -7.89 -6.70 4.84
C ALA A 25 -7.09 -5.44 4.53
N LEU A 26 -6.32 -5.45 3.44
CA LEU A 26 -5.59 -4.28 2.96
C LEU A 26 -6.53 -3.14 2.56
N THR A 27 -7.61 -3.45 1.84
CA THR A 27 -8.62 -2.46 1.42
C THR A 27 -9.31 -1.82 2.62
N ASP A 28 -9.71 -2.63 3.60
CA ASP A 28 -10.34 -2.14 4.84
C ASP A 28 -9.39 -1.25 5.65
N PHE A 29 -8.12 -1.65 5.75
CA PHE A 29 -7.11 -0.87 6.44
C PHE A 29 -6.83 0.46 5.74
N ASP A 30 -6.74 0.44 4.41
CA ASP A 30 -6.53 1.61 3.57
C ASP A 30 -7.70 2.60 3.69
N PHE A 31 -8.94 2.09 3.68
CA PHE A 31 -10.13 2.91 3.95
C PHE A 31 -10.07 3.54 5.35
N TRP A 32 -9.70 2.76 6.37
CA TRP A 32 -9.56 3.25 7.74
C TRP A 32 -8.49 4.34 7.87
N LEU A 33 -7.34 4.20 7.19
CA LEU A 33 -6.26 5.21 7.19
C LEU A 33 -6.72 6.55 6.61
N ARG A 34 -7.57 6.51 5.57
CA ARG A 34 -8.11 7.71 4.93
C ARG A 34 -9.30 8.31 5.67
N SER A 35 -10.02 7.53 6.47
CA SER A 35 -11.08 8.05 7.32
C SER A 35 -10.47 9.04 8.33
N ASP A 36 -11.03 10.26 8.39
CA ASP A 36 -10.49 11.40 9.16
C ASP A 36 -9.34 12.20 8.48
N GLY A 37 -9.36 12.30 7.15
CA GLY A 37 -8.51 13.23 6.39
C GLY A 37 -7.01 12.88 6.43
N HIS A 38 -6.69 11.59 6.40
CA HIS A 38 -5.34 11.04 6.54
C HIS A 38 -4.68 11.19 7.92
N ARG A 39 -5.38 11.72 8.94
CA ARG A 39 -4.80 11.88 10.30
C ARG A 39 -4.42 10.57 10.99
N ARG A 40 -4.92 9.44 10.50
CA ARG A 40 -4.63 8.09 11.03
C ARG A 40 -3.41 7.45 10.39
N ASN A 41 -2.92 8.02 9.28
CA ASN A 41 -1.63 7.65 8.72
C ASN A 41 -0.53 8.31 9.57
N PRO A 42 0.39 7.55 10.19
CA PRO A 42 1.51 8.13 10.91
C PRO A 42 2.38 8.94 9.93
N GLY A 43 2.20 10.27 9.93
CA GLY A 43 2.81 11.18 8.95
C GLY A 43 4.31 10.93 8.79
N THR A 44 5.06 10.83 9.91
CA THR A 44 6.50 10.56 9.89
C THR A 44 6.90 9.27 9.18
N THR A 45 6.17 8.16 9.38
CA THR A 45 6.48 6.90 8.70
C THR A 45 6.17 7.00 7.20
N ALA A 46 5.07 7.65 6.85
CA ALA A 46 4.71 7.89 5.45
C ALA A 46 5.72 8.80 4.74
N ASP A 47 6.18 9.86 5.42
CA ASP A 47 7.21 10.77 4.93
C ASP A 47 8.52 10.02 4.68
N PHE A 48 8.95 9.14 5.61
CA PHE A 48 10.15 8.32 5.42
C PHE A 48 10.04 7.36 4.23
N ILE A 49 8.89 6.69 4.07
CA ILE A 49 8.67 5.83 2.90
C ILE A 49 8.75 6.66 1.61
N GLY A 50 8.12 7.83 1.59
CA GLY A 50 8.18 8.75 0.45
C GLY A 50 9.63 9.18 0.12
N VAL A 51 10.42 9.53 1.14
CA VAL A 51 11.84 9.90 0.98
C VAL A 51 12.66 8.74 0.41
N VAL A 52 12.50 7.53 0.95
CA VAL A 52 13.26 6.34 0.49
C VAL A 52 12.89 5.97 -0.95
N LEU A 53 11.59 6.00 -1.29
CA LEU A 53 11.13 5.77 -2.66
C LEU A 53 11.72 6.81 -3.62
N PHE A 54 11.70 8.09 -3.24
CA PHE A 54 12.24 9.18 -4.06
C PHE A 54 13.74 9.04 -4.30
N ILE A 55 14.52 8.77 -3.25
CA ILE A 55 15.97 8.54 -3.37
C ILE A 55 16.24 7.32 -4.25
N GLY A 56 15.54 6.19 -4.02
CA GLY A 56 15.72 4.98 -4.80
C GLY A 56 15.41 5.15 -6.29
N LEU A 57 14.45 6.03 -6.64
CA LEU A 57 14.17 6.40 -8.03
C LEU A 57 15.27 7.28 -8.64
N ILE A 58 15.82 8.25 -7.88
CA ILE A 58 16.91 9.12 -8.34
C ILE A 58 18.20 8.33 -8.56
N GLU A 59 18.54 7.46 -7.62
CA GLU A 59 19.77 6.65 -7.63
C GLU A 59 19.66 5.42 -8.55
N GLY A 60 18.48 5.15 -9.11
CA GLY A 60 18.24 4.04 -10.04
C GLY A 60 18.16 2.66 -9.40
N TRP A 61 17.91 2.57 -8.09
CA TRP A 61 17.73 1.31 -7.36
C TRP A 61 16.29 0.78 -7.46
N LEU A 62 15.34 1.66 -7.74
CA LEU A 62 13.94 1.34 -7.97
C LEU A 62 13.58 1.61 -9.43
N ILE A 63 12.88 0.66 -10.04
CA ILE A 63 12.26 0.85 -11.36
C ILE A 63 10.81 1.28 -11.10
N PRO A 64 10.36 2.42 -11.65
CA PRO A 64 8.97 2.83 -11.51
C PRO A 64 8.05 1.78 -12.13
N PRO A 65 6.85 1.57 -11.57
CA PRO A 65 5.90 0.60 -12.12
C PRO A 65 5.58 0.97 -13.56
N SER A 66 5.74 0.01 -14.47
CA SER A 66 5.29 0.15 -15.85
C SER A 66 3.76 0.17 -15.85
N ILE A 67 3.16 1.27 -16.28
CA ILE A 67 1.72 1.33 -16.54
C ILE A 67 1.45 0.39 -17.72
N VAL A 68 1.05 -0.85 -17.44
CA VAL A 68 0.47 -1.71 -18.46
C VAL A 68 -0.94 -1.18 -18.66
N ALA A 69 -1.14 -0.38 -19.71
CA ALA A 69 -2.50 -0.13 -20.17
C ALA A 69 -3.11 -1.50 -20.49
N SER A 70 -4.22 -1.86 -19.83
CA SER A 70 -4.98 -3.03 -20.25
C SER A 70 -5.55 -2.69 -21.62
N GLU A 71 -4.83 -3.04 -22.68
CA GLU A 71 -5.46 -3.18 -23.99
C GLU A 71 -6.51 -4.28 -23.83
N GLY A 72 -7.78 -3.86 -23.91
CA GLY A 72 -8.91 -4.76 -23.81
C GLY A 72 -8.79 -5.82 -24.90
N ASN A 73 -8.66 -7.08 -24.48
CA ASN A 73 -8.84 -8.20 -25.37
C ASN A 73 -10.35 -8.43 -25.54
N GLU A 74 -10.98 -7.60 -26.37
CA GLU A 74 -12.25 -7.94 -27.00
C GLU A 74 -11.98 -9.00 -28.07
N ASP A 75 -11.96 -10.27 -27.67
CA ASP A 75 -12.03 -11.37 -28.64
C ASP A 75 -13.35 -12.13 -28.45
N GLY A 76 -14.25 -11.89 -29.41
CA GLY A 76 -15.07 -12.90 -30.10
C GLY A 76 -16.16 -13.63 -29.34
#